data_AF-A0A7L1B1R0-F1
#
_entry.id   AF-A0A7L1B1R0-F1
#
_cell.length_a   1.000
_cell.length_b   1.000
_cell.length_c   1.000
_cell.angle_alpha   90.00
_cell.angle_beta   90.00
_cell.angle_gamma   90.00
#
_symmetry.space_group_name_H-M   'P 1'
#
loop_
_entity.id
_entity.type
_entity.pdbx_description
1 polymer ?
#
loop_
_entity_poly.entity_id
_entity_poly.type
_entity_poly.pdbx_seq_one_letter_code
_entity_poly.pdbx_strand_id
1 'polypeptide(L)'
;FACILLSHGEEGLIYGTDGPMAIKSLTALFRGDKCKSLIGKPKLFFIQACRGSEFDEGIQTDSGPANDTLETDANPRYKIPVEADFLFAYSTVPGYYSWRNPGRGSWFVQSLCSVLNEHGKQLEIMQILTRVNYVVATNFESQSDDPRFSEKKQIPCVVSMLTKELYF
;
A
#
# COMPACT_ATOMS: atom_id res chain seq x y z
N PHE A 1 -1.22 -4.78 -14.73
CA PHE A 1 -1.73 -5.91 -13.92
C PHE A 1 -2.03 -5.39 -12.53
N ALA A 2 -3.11 -5.86 -11.90
CA ALA A 2 -3.45 -5.52 -10.53
C ALA A 2 -3.89 -6.79 -9.78
N CYS A 3 -3.43 -6.92 -8.54
CA CYS A 3 -3.84 -7.95 -7.58
C CYS A 3 -4.28 -7.25 -6.29
N ILE A 4 -5.37 -7.73 -5.68
CA ILE A 4 -5.89 -7.22 -4.42
C ILE A 4 -5.95 -8.41 -3.45
N LEU A 5 -5.26 -8.29 -2.32
CA LEU A 5 -5.18 -9.32 -1.29
C LEU A 5 -5.85 -8.80 -0.02
N LEU A 6 -6.89 -9.48 0.44
CA LEU A 6 -7.68 -9.12 1.63
C LEU A 6 -7.70 -10.32 2.59
N SER A 7 -6.91 -10.30 3.67
CA SER A 7 -6.86 -11.41 4.64
C SER A 7 -6.27 -11.00 5.99
N HIS A 8 -6.08 -11.95 6.89
CA HIS A 8 -5.13 -11.84 8.00
C HIS A 8 -3.68 -11.92 7.48
N GLY A 9 -2.74 -11.37 8.23
CA GLY A 9 -1.32 -11.35 7.89
C GLY A 9 -0.44 -10.95 9.07
N GLU A 10 0.85 -11.16 8.87
CA GLU A 10 1.96 -10.83 9.78
C GLU A 10 3.11 -10.25 8.92
N GLU A 11 4.25 -9.89 9.50
CA GLU A 11 5.31 -9.23 8.72
C GLU A 11 5.84 -10.12 7.58
N GLY A 12 5.59 -9.70 6.33
CA GLY A 12 5.91 -10.45 5.12
C GLY A 12 4.98 -11.65 4.80
N LEU A 13 3.99 -11.96 5.64
CA LEU A 13 3.09 -13.12 5.52
C LEU A 13 1.63 -12.71 5.29
N ILE A 14 0.91 -13.55 4.54
CA ILE A 14 -0.56 -13.47 4.40
C ILE A 14 -1.18 -14.85 4.57
N TYR A 15 -2.35 -14.92 5.23
CA TYR A 15 -3.03 -16.18 5.50
C TYR A 15 -3.97 -16.59 4.36
N GLY A 16 -3.84 -17.84 3.93
CA GLY A 16 -4.91 -18.59 3.27
C GLY A 16 -5.88 -19.19 4.28
N THR A 17 -6.79 -20.06 3.81
CA THR A 17 -7.73 -20.81 4.67
C THR A 17 -7.09 -21.95 5.46
N ASP A 18 -5.89 -22.36 5.03
CA ASP A 18 -5.15 -23.55 5.47
C ASP A 18 -3.81 -23.22 6.15
N GLY A 19 -3.26 -22.02 5.94
CA GLY A 19 -2.05 -21.54 6.64
C GLY A 19 -1.48 -20.23 6.09
N PRO A 20 -0.39 -19.72 6.70
CA PRO A 20 0.32 -18.54 6.21
C PRO A 20 1.20 -18.85 4.99
N MET A 21 1.28 -17.90 4.06
CA MET A 21 2.19 -17.90 2.92
C MET A 21 2.97 -16.58 2.85
N ALA A 22 4.25 -16.63 2.50
CA ALA A 22 5.03 -15.42 2.29
C ALA A 22 4.52 -14.65 1.06
N ILE A 23 4.23 -13.36 1.24
CA ILE A 23 3.77 -12.45 0.17
C ILE A 23 4.77 -12.45 -1.00
N LYS A 24 6.07 -12.51 -0.68
CA LYS A 24 7.17 -12.63 -1.65
C LYS A 24 7.04 -13.85 -2.58
N SER A 25 6.46 -14.96 -2.14
CA SER A 25 6.26 -16.15 -2.96
C SER A 25 5.16 -15.94 -4.02
N LEU A 26 4.10 -15.21 -3.67
CA LEU A 26 3.04 -14.82 -4.60
C LEU A 26 3.54 -13.80 -5.63
N THR A 27 4.27 -12.78 -5.18
CA THR A 27 4.71 -11.67 -6.04
C THR A 27 5.85 -12.08 -6.99
N ALA A 28 6.72 -13.01 -6.56
CA ALA A 28 7.81 -13.54 -7.39
C ALA A 28 7.33 -14.22 -8.69
N LEU A 29 6.08 -14.71 -8.74
CA LEU A 29 5.47 -15.26 -9.97
C LEU A 29 5.38 -14.23 -11.11
N PHE A 30 5.36 -12.93 -10.77
CA PHE A 30 5.16 -11.82 -11.72
C PHE A 30 6.46 -11.10 -12.11
N ARG A 31 7.62 -11.53 -11.58
CA ARG A 31 8.94 -11.02 -11.96
C ARG A 31 9.21 -11.18 -13.46
N GLY A 32 10.08 -10.33 -14.02
CA GLY A 32 10.41 -10.34 -15.45
C GLY A 32 10.98 -11.68 -15.97
N ASP A 33 11.67 -12.47 -15.14
CA ASP A 33 12.18 -13.80 -15.48
C ASP A 33 11.11 -14.91 -15.45
N LYS A 34 9.96 -14.66 -14.80
CA LYS A 34 8.85 -15.61 -14.66
C LYS A 34 7.66 -15.25 -15.55
N CYS A 35 7.27 -13.97 -15.59
CA CYS A 35 6.12 -13.47 -16.33
C CYS A 35 6.54 -12.51 -17.46
N LYS A 36 7.14 -13.07 -18.53
CA LYS A 36 7.71 -12.29 -19.65
C LYS A 36 6.72 -11.32 -20.32
N SER A 37 5.42 -11.60 -20.26
CA SER A 37 4.35 -10.74 -20.81
C SER A 37 4.11 -9.45 -20.01
N LEU A 38 4.67 -9.33 -18.80
CA LEU A 38 4.57 -8.17 -17.90
C LEU A 38 5.92 -7.45 -17.62
N ILE A 39 6.94 -7.72 -18.45
CA ILE A 39 8.16 -6.90 -18.51
C ILE A 39 7.80 -5.50 -19.03
N GLY A 40 8.28 -4.43 -18.38
CA GLY A 40 8.03 -3.05 -18.79
C GLY A 40 6.57 -2.60 -18.59
N LYS A 41 5.81 -3.29 -17.72
CA LYS A 41 4.39 -3.04 -17.46
C LYS A 41 4.09 -3.04 -15.96
N PRO A 42 3.23 -2.14 -15.46
CA PRO A 42 2.93 -2.03 -14.03
C PRO A 42 2.26 -3.29 -13.48
N LYS A 43 2.77 -3.72 -12.32
CA LYS A 43 2.36 -4.89 -11.53
C LYS A 43 1.96 -4.40 -10.14
N LEU A 44 0.70 -3.99 -10.02
CA LEU A 44 0.16 -3.38 -8.80
C LEU A 44 -0.33 -4.47 -7.82
N PHE A 45 0.00 -4.32 -6.55
CA PHE A 45 -0.47 -5.18 -5.46
C PHE A 45 -1.03 -4.30 -4.33
N PHE A 46 -2.32 -4.43 -4.06
CA PHE A 46 -3.00 -3.74 -2.96
C PHE A 46 -3.27 -4.76 -1.85
N ILE A 47 -2.71 -4.54 -0.66
CA ILE A 47 -2.59 -5.58 0.38
C ILE A 47 -3.24 -5.08 1.66
N GLN A 48 -4.47 -5.52 1.92
CA GLN A 48 -5.16 -5.36 3.19
C GLN A 48 -4.88 -6.57 4.08
N ALA A 49 -3.92 -6.40 4.97
CA ALA A 49 -3.57 -7.34 6.02
C ALA A 49 -2.91 -6.60 7.19
N CYS A 50 -2.88 -7.21 8.38
CA CYS A 50 -1.97 -6.75 9.43
C CYS A 50 -0.52 -7.11 9.05
N ARG A 51 0.44 -6.41 9.64
CA ARG A 51 1.88 -6.67 9.48
C ARG A 51 2.58 -6.97 10.81
N GLY A 52 1.79 -7.23 11.84
CA GLY A 52 2.21 -7.51 13.21
C GLY A 52 1.10 -7.08 14.18
N SER A 53 1.47 -6.88 15.45
CA SER A 53 0.53 -6.62 16.54
C SER A 53 0.76 -5.27 17.24
N GLU A 54 1.58 -4.38 16.68
CA GLU A 54 1.81 -3.04 17.24
C GLU A 54 0.65 -2.08 16.87
N PHE A 55 0.34 -1.14 17.77
CA PHE A 55 -0.67 -0.11 17.55
C PHE A 55 0.00 1.26 17.39
N ASP A 56 -0.55 2.07 16.49
CA ASP A 56 -0.19 3.46 16.33
C ASP A 56 -1.03 4.29 17.31
N GLU A 57 -0.39 4.84 18.34
CA GLU A 57 -1.02 5.70 19.36
C GLU A 57 -1.29 7.12 18.83
N GLY A 58 -0.75 7.48 17.66
CA GLY A 58 -0.77 8.85 17.16
C GLY A 58 0.12 9.82 17.95
N ILE A 59 0.23 11.05 17.44
CA ILE A 59 0.93 12.15 18.11
C ILE A 59 0.34 13.49 17.62
N GLN A 60 0.24 14.49 18.52
CA GLN A 60 -0.16 15.85 18.15
C GLN A 60 1.07 16.63 17.65
N THR A 61 0.95 17.36 16.53
CA THR A 61 2.11 17.93 15.82
C THR A 61 1.93 19.41 15.43
N ASP A 62 2.84 20.26 15.92
CA ASP A 62 2.94 21.68 15.55
C ASP A 62 4.21 21.95 14.71
N SER A 63 4.20 21.70 13.38
CA SER A 63 5.20 22.24 12.43
C SER A 63 4.83 22.00 10.95
N GLY A 64 5.41 22.83 10.06
CA GLY A 64 5.20 22.81 8.61
C GLY A 64 6.35 22.21 7.78
N PRO A 65 6.23 22.18 6.43
CA PRO A 65 7.12 21.44 5.53
C PRO A 65 8.36 22.23 5.03
N ALA A 66 9.29 21.51 4.41
CA ALA A 66 10.42 22.03 3.63
C ALA A 66 10.48 21.38 2.23
N ASN A 67 11.10 22.05 1.25
CA ASN A 67 11.17 21.66 -0.18
C ASN A 67 12.62 21.39 -0.62
N ASP A 68 12.84 20.62 -1.72
CA ASP A 68 13.94 20.84 -2.71
C ASP A 68 13.86 19.88 -3.95
N THR A 69 14.59 20.16 -5.05
CA THR A 69 14.53 19.51 -6.41
C THR A 69 15.88 19.66 -7.20
N LEU A 70 16.18 19.15 -8.43
CA LEU A 70 15.54 18.26 -9.44
C LEU A 70 16.37 16.92 -9.58
N GLU A 71 16.86 16.30 -10.69
CA GLU A 71 16.84 16.45 -12.18
C GLU A 71 17.18 15.10 -12.92
N THR A 72 17.50 15.08 -14.23
CA THR A 72 17.65 13.88 -15.14
C THR A 72 18.81 14.05 -16.16
N ASP A 73 19.19 13.19 -17.13
CA ASP A 73 18.88 11.81 -17.62
C ASP A 73 20.15 11.23 -18.33
N ALA A 74 20.25 9.90 -18.53
CA ALA A 74 21.05 9.31 -19.64
C ALA A 74 20.70 7.83 -19.95
N ASN A 75 20.58 7.46 -21.24
CA ASN A 75 20.13 6.13 -21.71
C ASN A 75 21.24 5.23 -22.32
N PRO A 76 21.75 4.22 -21.59
CA PRO A 76 22.38 3.02 -22.15
C PRO A 76 21.34 1.90 -22.36
N ARG A 77 21.55 1.00 -23.34
CA ARG A 77 20.64 -0.12 -23.69
C ARG A 77 20.16 -0.92 -22.46
N TYR A 78 18.99 -0.57 -21.93
CA TYR A 78 18.54 -0.98 -20.60
C TYR A 78 18.23 -2.48 -20.48
N LYS A 79 18.92 -3.16 -19.56
CA LYS A 79 18.41 -4.38 -18.94
C LYS A 79 17.49 -3.97 -17.79
N ILE A 80 16.18 -4.12 -17.99
CA ILE A 80 15.18 -3.87 -16.94
C ILE A 80 15.42 -4.88 -15.78
N PRO A 81 15.55 -4.44 -14.52
CA PRO A 81 15.67 -5.33 -13.36
C PRO A 81 14.45 -6.26 -13.22
N VAL A 82 14.65 -7.50 -12.76
CA VAL A 82 13.55 -8.49 -12.69
C VAL A 82 12.42 -8.12 -11.71
N GLU A 83 12.72 -7.27 -10.73
CA GLU A 83 11.78 -6.71 -9.73
C GLU A 83 11.21 -5.33 -10.14
N ALA A 84 11.46 -4.85 -11.37
CA ALA A 84 11.00 -3.54 -11.83
C ALA A 84 9.53 -3.52 -12.26
N ASP A 85 8.96 -2.31 -12.26
CA ASP A 85 7.55 -2.01 -12.52
C ASP A 85 6.57 -2.73 -11.59
N PHE A 86 6.98 -3.03 -10.35
CA PHE A 86 6.08 -3.39 -9.25
C PHE A 86 5.65 -2.15 -8.47
N LEU A 87 4.47 -2.22 -7.87
CA LEU A 87 4.04 -1.30 -6.81
C LEU A 87 3.28 -2.10 -5.75
N PHE A 88 3.61 -1.88 -4.48
CA PHE A 88 2.93 -2.47 -3.33
C PHE A 88 2.30 -1.35 -2.50
N ALA A 89 0.98 -1.39 -2.34
CA ALA A 89 0.23 -0.52 -1.44
C ALA A 89 -0.31 -1.38 -0.28
N TYR A 90 0.42 -1.39 0.83
CA TYR A 90 0.02 -2.07 2.06
C TYR A 90 -0.91 -1.17 2.87
N SER A 91 -1.94 -1.75 3.47
CA SER A 91 -2.90 -1.02 4.31
C SER A 91 -2.27 -0.42 5.57
N THR A 92 -1.13 -0.94 6.03
CA THR A 92 -0.39 -0.49 7.22
C THR A 92 1.12 -0.63 7.04
N VAL A 93 1.89 0.01 7.93
CA VAL A 93 3.36 -0.05 8.00
C VAL A 93 3.88 -1.37 8.61
N PRO A 94 5.14 -1.77 8.36
CA PRO A 94 5.71 -3.01 8.91
C PRO A 94 5.61 -3.09 10.44
N GLY A 95 5.19 -4.23 10.99
CA GLY A 95 5.01 -4.44 12.45
C GLY A 95 3.61 -4.08 13.00
N TYR A 96 2.85 -3.22 12.30
CA TYR A 96 1.61 -2.67 12.83
C TYR A 96 0.35 -3.46 12.46
N TYR A 97 -0.69 -3.25 13.27
CA TYR A 97 -2.05 -3.72 13.01
C TYR A 97 -2.71 -2.97 11.82
N SER A 98 -3.81 -3.51 11.29
CA SER A 98 -4.61 -2.84 10.26
C SER A 98 -6.12 -2.97 10.54
N TRP A 99 -6.79 -1.83 10.70
CA TRP A 99 -8.12 -1.74 11.26
C TRP A 99 -9.24 -2.03 10.23
N ARG A 100 -10.25 -2.75 10.71
CA ARG A 100 -11.46 -3.11 9.95
C ARG A 100 -12.71 -2.95 10.81
N ASN A 101 -13.61 -2.07 10.39
CA ASN A 101 -14.95 -2.00 10.95
C ASN A 101 -15.79 -3.18 10.42
N PRO A 102 -16.48 -3.97 11.27
CA PRO A 102 -17.25 -5.12 10.82
C PRO A 102 -18.38 -4.80 9.81
N GLY A 103 -19.01 -3.63 9.91
CA GLY A 103 -20.13 -3.23 9.05
C GLY A 103 -19.76 -2.29 7.88
N ARG A 104 -18.61 -1.62 7.93
CA ARG A 104 -18.16 -0.67 6.88
C ARG A 104 -16.90 -1.10 6.10
N GLY A 105 -16.21 -2.15 6.53
CA GLY A 105 -14.96 -2.60 5.91
C GLY A 105 -13.70 -1.96 6.53
N SER A 106 -12.54 -2.11 5.88
CA SER A 106 -11.29 -1.53 6.36
C SER A 106 -11.10 -0.09 5.92
N TRP A 107 -10.37 0.70 6.71
CA TRP A 107 -10.16 2.13 6.47
C TRP A 107 -9.42 2.35 5.15
N PHE A 108 -8.38 1.55 4.89
CA PHE A 108 -7.61 1.57 3.66
C PHE A 108 -8.46 1.25 2.42
N VAL A 109 -9.28 0.19 2.44
CA VAL A 109 -10.10 -0.18 1.26
C VAL A 109 -11.21 0.83 1.00
N GLN A 110 -11.87 1.35 2.05
CA GLN A 110 -12.84 2.45 1.91
C GLN A 110 -12.19 3.68 1.26
N SER A 111 -11.03 4.10 1.77
CA SER A 111 -10.30 5.27 1.27
C SER A 111 -9.82 5.06 -0.17
N LEU A 112 -9.24 3.91 -0.47
CA LEU A 112 -8.77 3.53 -1.81
C LEU A 112 -9.91 3.56 -2.84
N CYS A 113 -11.05 2.94 -2.52
CA CYS A 113 -12.22 2.98 -3.40
C CYS A 113 -12.78 4.40 -3.57
N SER A 114 -12.82 5.21 -2.51
CA SER A 114 -13.29 6.60 -2.58
C SER A 114 -12.43 7.45 -3.51
N VAL A 115 -11.11 7.45 -3.29
CA VAL A 115 -10.16 8.26 -4.07
C VAL A 115 -10.06 7.76 -5.53
N LEU A 116 -10.14 6.45 -5.77
CA LEU A 116 -10.18 5.90 -7.14
C LEU A 116 -11.46 6.27 -7.89
N ASN A 117 -12.62 6.26 -7.23
CA ASN A 117 -13.88 6.64 -7.86
C ASN A 117 -13.92 8.13 -8.24
N GLU A 118 -13.33 9.01 -7.41
CA GLU A 118 -13.31 10.46 -7.64
C GLU A 118 -12.22 10.89 -8.64
N HIS A 119 -11.02 10.29 -8.57
CA HIS A 119 -9.84 10.79 -9.26
C HIS A 119 -9.09 9.78 -10.13
N GLY A 120 -9.52 8.51 -10.19
CA GLY A 120 -8.76 7.43 -10.82
C GLY A 120 -8.38 7.64 -12.30
N LYS A 121 -9.13 8.49 -13.02
CA LYS A 121 -8.89 8.85 -14.44
C LYS A 121 -8.22 10.22 -14.63
N GLN A 122 -7.76 10.84 -13.55
CA GLN A 122 -7.30 12.24 -13.52
C GLN A 122 -5.93 12.41 -12.86
N LEU A 123 -5.62 11.56 -11.88
CA LEU A 123 -4.40 11.63 -11.08
C LEU A 123 -3.51 10.40 -11.30
N GLU A 124 -2.23 10.59 -11.04
CA GLU A 124 -1.19 9.56 -11.11
C GLU A 124 -1.29 8.62 -9.88
N ILE A 125 -0.88 7.34 -10.00
CA ILE A 125 -1.09 6.35 -8.93
C ILE A 125 -0.45 6.73 -7.58
N MET A 126 0.70 7.39 -7.56
CA MET A 126 1.32 7.90 -6.34
C MET A 126 0.55 9.09 -5.76
N GLN A 127 -0.05 9.94 -6.60
CA GLN A 127 -0.94 11.02 -6.14
C GLN A 127 -2.22 10.45 -5.51
N ILE A 128 -2.81 9.43 -6.14
CA ILE A 128 -3.96 8.68 -5.62
C ILE A 128 -3.61 8.04 -4.28
N LEU A 129 -2.51 7.29 -4.20
CA LEU A 129 -2.11 6.61 -2.97
C LEU A 129 -1.68 7.58 -1.85
N THR A 130 -1.11 8.74 -2.19
CA THR A 130 -0.82 9.80 -1.19
C THR A 130 -2.11 10.38 -0.62
N ARG A 131 -3.16 10.58 -1.43
CA ARG A 131 -4.49 10.97 -0.93
C ARG A 131 -5.12 9.86 -0.08
N VAL A 132 -4.95 8.59 -0.43
CA VAL A 132 -5.39 7.45 0.41
C VAL A 132 -4.67 7.45 1.76
N ASN A 133 -3.35 7.68 1.79
CA ASN A 133 -2.58 7.80 3.03
C ASN A 133 -3.11 8.92 3.93
N TYR A 134 -3.32 10.12 3.36
CA TYR A 134 -3.90 11.26 4.07
C TYR A 134 -5.27 10.91 4.65
N VAL A 135 -6.20 10.41 3.83
CA VAL A 135 -7.58 10.10 4.25
C VAL A 135 -7.61 9.02 5.35
N VAL A 136 -6.75 7.99 5.28
CA VAL A 136 -6.66 6.97 6.34
C VAL A 136 -6.14 7.56 7.66
N ALA A 137 -5.13 8.43 7.61
CA ALA A 137 -4.54 9.03 8.80
C ALA A 137 -5.44 10.08 9.47
N THR A 138 -6.14 10.92 8.69
CA THR A 138 -6.96 12.03 9.23
C THR A 138 -8.38 11.63 9.57
N ASN A 139 -9.03 10.79 8.75
CA ASN A 139 -10.49 10.58 8.84
C ASN A 139 -10.88 9.34 9.65
N PHE A 140 -9.92 8.58 10.16
CA PHE A 140 -10.17 7.35 10.92
C PHE A 140 -9.39 7.31 12.24
N GLU A 141 -10.01 6.62 13.19
CA GLU A 141 -9.53 6.39 14.54
C GLU A 141 -10.27 5.17 15.08
N SER A 142 -9.63 4.38 15.95
CA SER A 142 -10.28 3.21 16.53
C SER A 142 -11.17 3.62 17.70
N GLN A 143 -12.33 2.98 17.82
CA GLN A 143 -13.24 3.15 18.95
C GLN A 143 -13.53 1.76 19.51
N SER A 144 -13.26 1.56 20.81
CA SER A 144 -13.45 0.28 21.48
C SER A 144 -13.76 0.48 22.96
N ASP A 145 -14.57 -0.41 23.54
CA ASP A 145 -14.82 -0.46 24.98
C ASP A 145 -13.59 -0.93 25.78
N ASP A 146 -12.59 -1.52 25.10
CA ASP A 146 -11.28 -1.85 25.65
C ASP A 146 -10.28 -0.72 25.34
N PRO A 147 -9.77 0.02 26.35
CA PRO A 147 -8.86 1.15 26.13
C PRO A 147 -7.57 0.79 25.38
N ARG A 148 -7.17 -0.48 25.34
CA ARG A 148 -6.00 -0.95 24.57
C ARG A 148 -6.23 -0.85 23.05
N PHE A 149 -7.49 -0.80 22.62
CA PHE A 149 -7.90 -0.80 21.21
C PHE A 149 -8.69 0.45 20.81
N SER A 150 -8.83 1.45 21.69
CA SER A 150 -9.46 2.75 21.38
C SER A 150 -8.40 3.83 21.10
N GLU A 151 -8.80 4.88 20.39
CA GLU A 151 -7.99 6.07 20.07
C GLU A 151 -6.73 5.80 19.20
N LYS A 152 -6.65 4.63 18.56
CA LYS A 152 -5.51 4.23 17.72
C LYS A 152 -5.66 4.72 16.28
N LYS A 153 -4.53 5.05 15.67
CA LYS A 153 -4.41 5.55 14.28
C LYS A 153 -3.93 4.44 13.33
N GLN A 154 -3.70 4.82 12.07
CA GLN A 154 -3.14 3.95 11.03
C GLN A 154 -2.55 4.81 9.92
N ILE A 155 -1.41 4.40 9.37
CA ILE A 155 -0.83 4.96 8.13
C ILE A 155 -0.53 3.84 7.13
N PRO A 156 -1.07 3.87 5.89
CA PRO A 156 -0.74 2.89 4.86
C PRO A 156 0.68 3.10 4.30
N CYS A 157 1.28 2.03 3.78
CA CYS A 157 2.67 2.02 3.33
C CYS A 157 2.76 1.72 1.82
N VAL A 158 3.34 2.63 1.05
CA VAL A 158 3.54 2.49 -0.39
C VAL A 158 5.01 2.19 -0.68
N VAL A 159 5.28 1.12 -1.42
CA VAL A 159 6.61 0.75 -1.92
C VAL A 159 6.54 0.66 -3.44
N SER A 160 7.21 1.57 -4.14
CA SER A 160 7.19 1.65 -5.61
C SER A 160 8.54 1.23 -6.20
N MET A 161 8.47 0.38 -7.23
CA MET A 161 9.54 0.10 -8.18
C MET A 161 9.08 0.44 -9.61
N LEU A 162 8.08 1.33 -9.76
CA LEU A 162 7.62 1.81 -11.06
C LEU A 162 8.73 2.64 -11.72
N THR A 163 8.98 2.37 -13.01
CA THR A 163 9.98 3.10 -13.81
C THR A 163 9.39 4.32 -14.54
N LYS A 164 8.07 4.56 -14.38
CA LYS A 164 7.28 5.59 -15.05
C LYS A 164 6.06 5.94 -14.20
N GLU A 165 5.53 7.13 -14.42
CA GLU A 165 4.19 7.53 -13.98
C GLU A 165 3.10 6.59 -14.54
N LEU A 166 2.02 6.41 -13.77
CA LEU A 166 0.87 5.59 -14.15
C LEU A 166 -0.46 6.32 -13.95
N TYR A 167 -1.18 6.48 -15.06
CA TYR A 167 -2.59 6.89 -15.14
C TYR A 167 -3.43 5.71 -15.68
N PHE A 168 -4.74 5.69 -15.41
CA PHE A 168 -5.67 4.60 -15.76
C PHE A 168 -6.64 4.93 -16.91
#